data_AF-A0A967YUT6-F1
#
_entry.id   AF-A0A967YUT6-F1
#
_cell.length_a   1.000
_cell.length_b   1.000
_cell.length_c   1.000
_cell.angle_alpha   90.00
_cell.angle_beta   90.00
_cell.angle_gamma   90.00
#
_symmetry.space_group_name_H-M   'P 1'
#
loop_
_entity.id
_entity.type
_entity.pdbx_description
1 polymer ?
#
loop_
_entity_poly.entity_id
_entity_poly.type
_entity_poly.pdbx_seq_one_letter_code
_entity_poly.pdbx_strand_id
1 'polypeptide(L)'
;QAIAQPMWDFLERGGKRWRPALFLLVIEALGEDSEKFLDFAIIPEVIHNGTIMVDDVEDDSTFRRGKPCTHRIFGIDIAVNTGNAMYFLPLLTLIKNK
;
A
#
# COMPACT_ATOMS: atom_id res chain seq x y z
N GLN A 1 -0.47 3.58 17.45
CA GLN A 1 0.21 4.78 16.94
C GLN A 1 1.42 4.41 16.09
N ALA A 2 2.33 3.55 16.57
CA ALA A 2 3.56 3.19 15.86
C ALA A 2 3.43 2.69 14.40
N ILE A 3 2.37 1.94 14.03
CA ILE A 3 2.20 1.44 12.64
C ILE A 3 1.16 2.25 11.86
N ALA A 4 0.00 2.50 12.48
CA ALA A 4 -1.11 3.17 11.80
C ALA A 4 -0.76 4.60 11.36
N GLN A 5 -0.03 5.36 12.19
CA GLN A 5 0.30 6.75 11.86
C GLN A 5 1.28 6.86 10.67
N PRO A 6 2.41 6.13 10.64
CA PRO A 6 3.29 6.14 9.45
C PRO A 6 2.60 5.61 8.20
N MET A 7 1.72 4.61 8.33
CA MET A 7 0.95 4.08 7.20
C MET A 7 0.05 5.16 6.61
N TRP A 8 -0.74 5.85 7.44
CA TRP A 8 -1.63 6.91 6.96
C TRP A 8 -0.86 8.12 6.44
N ASP A 9 0.20 8.56 7.11
CA ASP A 9 1.05 9.65 6.58
C ASP A 9 1.57 9.31 5.18
N PHE A 10 1.98 8.07 4.92
CA PHE A 10 2.47 7.67 3.60
C PHE A 10 1.35 7.56 2.55
N LEU A 11 0.22 6.94 2.91
CA LEU A 11 -0.92 6.78 2.00
C LEU A 11 -1.55 8.13 1.61
N GLU A 12 -1.59 9.09 2.53
CA GLU A 12 -2.12 10.45 2.31
C GLU A 12 -1.24 11.30 1.38
N ARG A 13 0.02 10.90 1.12
CA ARG A 13 0.89 11.55 0.11
C ARG A 13 0.38 11.38 -1.32
N GLY A 14 -0.76 10.71 -1.51
CA GLY A 14 -1.40 10.51 -2.80
C GLY A 14 -0.78 9.38 -3.59
N GLY A 15 -0.76 9.52 -4.91
CA GLY A 15 -0.41 8.47 -5.86
C GLY A 15 -1.45 8.40 -6.97
N LYS A 16 -1.08 7.82 -8.12
CA LYS A 16 -1.97 7.78 -9.29
C LYS A 16 -3.12 6.78 -9.16
N ARG A 17 -3.07 5.87 -8.17
CA ARG A 17 -4.08 4.82 -7.91
C ARG A 17 -4.46 4.04 -9.17
N TRP A 18 -3.52 3.83 -10.10
CA TRP A 18 -3.79 3.14 -11.36
C TRP A 18 -3.87 1.61 -11.19
N ARG A 19 -3.23 1.05 -10.16
CA ARG A 19 -3.25 -0.39 -9.85
C ARG A 19 -4.64 -0.92 -9.47
N PRO A 20 -5.39 -0.28 -8.54
CA PRO A 20 -6.75 -0.73 -8.24
C PRO A 20 -7.66 -0.57 -9.47
N ALA A 21 -7.51 0.51 -10.24
CA ALA A 21 -8.27 0.69 -11.47
C ALA A 21 -7.95 -0.41 -12.51
N LEU A 22 -6.68 -0.71 -12.75
CA LEU A 22 -6.26 -1.78 -13.67
C LEU A 22 -6.78 -3.14 -13.20
N PHE A 23 -6.71 -3.42 -11.90
CA PHE A 23 -7.25 -4.66 -11.35
C PHE A 23 -8.73 -4.84 -11.69
N LEU A 24 -9.55 -3.82 -11.45
CA LEU A 24 -10.98 -3.87 -11.77
C LEU A 24 -11.25 -3.97 -13.27
N LEU A 25 -10.49 -3.26 -14.11
CA LEU A 25 -10.58 -3.38 -15.56
C LEU A 25 -10.23 -4.79 -16.06
N VAL A 26 -9.27 -5.46 -15.42
CA VAL A 26 -8.93 -6.86 -15.73
C VAL A 26 -10.08 -7.79 -15.36
N ILE A 27 -10.75 -7.57 -14.23
CA ILE A 27 -11.94 -8.33 -13.84
C ILE A 27 -13.05 -8.19 -14.90
N GLU A 28 -13.33 -6.96 -15.34
CA GLU A 28 -14.31 -6.69 -16.41
C GLU A 28 -13.92 -7.34 -17.73
N ALA A 29 -12.63 -7.26 -18.10
CA ALA A 29 -12.11 -7.89 -19.31
C ALA A 29 -12.23 -9.43 -19.29
N LEU A 30 -12.30 -10.04 -18.11
CA LEU A 30 -12.55 -11.47 -17.94
C LEU A 30 -14.05 -11.83 -17.95
N GLY A 31 -14.94 -10.85 -18.12
CA GLY A 31 -16.39 -11.04 -18.17
C GLY A 31 -17.08 -11.08 -16.80
N GLU A 32 -16.36 -10.71 -15.74
CA GLU A 32 -16.87 -10.66 -14.37
C GLU A 32 -17.30 -9.24 -13.98
N ASP A 33 -18.17 -9.16 -12.97
CA ASP A 33 -18.67 -7.89 -12.43
C ASP A 33 -17.66 -7.31 -11.42
N SER A 34 -16.98 -6.22 -11.78
CA SER A 34 -15.94 -5.57 -10.96
C SER A 34 -16.43 -5.08 -9.61
N GLU A 35 -17.72 -4.75 -9.47
CA GLU A 35 -18.27 -4.31 -8.18
C GLU A 35 -18.17 -5.41 -7.12
N LYS A 36 -18.30 -6.68 -7.51
CA LYS A 36 -18.13 -7.85 -6.62
C LYS A 36 -16.70 -8.02 -6.11
N PHE A 37 -15.72 -7.40 -6.78
CA PHE A 37 -14.30 -7.52 -6.46
C PHE A 37 -13.71 -6.23 -5.88
N LEU A 38 -14.53 -5.21 -5.62
CA LEU A 38 -14.08 -3.89 -5.16
C LEU A 38 -13.23 -3.97 -3.88
N ASP A 39 -13.61 -4.85 -2.94
CA ASP A 39 -12.89 -5.09 -1.69
C ASP A 39 -11.46 -5.62 -1.89
N PHE A 40 -11.19 -6.30 -3.01
CA PHE A 40 -9.87 -6.82 -3.34
C PHE A 40 -8.97 -5.78 -4.03
N ALA A 41 -9.53 -4.69 -4.53
CA ALA A 41 -8.77 -3.65 -5.23
C ALA A 41 -7.72 -2.97 -4.33
N ILE A 42 -7.91 -3.01 -3.01
CA ILE A 42 -6.94 -2.50 -2.03
C ILE A 42 -5.63 -3.30 -2.03
N ILE A 43 -5.66 -4.58 -2.39
CA ILE A 43 -4.52 -5.50 -2.32
C ILE A 43 -3.33 -4.99 -3.15
N PRO A 44 -3.45 -4.78 -4.47
CA PRO A 44 -2.31 -4.36 -5.28
C PRO A 44 -1.80 -2.96 -4.92
N GLU A 45 -2.64 -2.06 -4.40
CA GLU A 45 -2.24 -0.70 -4.04
C GLU A 45 -1.51 -0.64 -2.70
N VAL A 46 -2.06 -1.27 -1.65
CA VAL A 46 -1.47 -1.18 -0.30
C VAL A 46 -0.18 -1.98 -0.24
N ILE A 47 -0.13 -3.17 -0.84
CA ILE A 47 1.12 -3.95 -0.93
C ILE A 47 2.20 -3.13 -1.63
N HIS A 48 1.89 -2.50 -2.77
CA HIS A 48 2.86 -1.68 -3.49
C HIS A 48 3.34 -0.46 -2.69
N ASN A 49 2.48 0.21 -1.92
CA ASN A 49 2.94 1.30 -1.06
C ASN A 49 3.82 0.76 0.10
N GLY A 50 3.54 -0.46 0.59
CA GLY A 50 4.43 -1.17 1.50
C GLY A 50 5.80 -1.45 0.90
N THR A 51 5.87 -1.89 -0.37
CA THR A 51 7.15 -2.16 -1.04
C THR A 51 7.96 -0.89 -1.19
N ILE A 52 7.35 0.23 -1.56
CA ILE A 52 8.05 1.52 -1.66
C ILE A 52 8.60 1.95 -0.30
N MET A 53 7.88 1.70 0.80
CA MET A 53 8.35 2.09 2.12
C MET A 53 9.62 1.31 2.54
N VAL A 54 9.70 0.03 2.20
CA VAL A 54 10.89 -0.80 2.44
C VAL A 54 12.01 -0.43 1.46
N ASP A 55 11.69 -0.22 0.19
CA ASP A 55 12.60 0.27 -0.86
C ASP A 55 13.25 1.61 -0.47
N ASP A 56 12.46 2.55 0.06
CA ASP A 56 12.98 3.83 0.57
C ASP A 56 14.04 3.63 1.66
N VAL A 57 13.94 2.58 2.48
CA VAL A 57 14.94 2.22 3.51
C VAL A 57 16.16 1.59 2.86
N GLU A 58 15.98 0.65 1.94
CA GLU A 58 17.06 -0.09 1.27
C GLU A 58 17.94 0.85 0.42
N ASP A 59 17.31 1.82 -0.25
CA ASP A 59 17.99 2.82 -1.09
C ASP A 59 18.53 4.03 -0.32
N ASP A 60 18.32 4.06 1.01
CA ASP A 60 18.62 5.23 1.87
C ASP A 60 18.01 6.55 1.33
N SER A 61 16.83 6.45 0.70
CA SER A 61 16.18 7.57 0.03
C SER A 61 15.88 8.74 0.99
N THR A 62 16.00 9.96 0.49
CA THR A 62 15.76 11.17 1.30
C THR A 62 14.32 11.67 1.21
N PHE A 63 13.72 11.64 0.01
CA PHE A 63 12.37 12.16 -0.24
C PHE A 63 11.50 11.21 -1.07
N ARG A 64 10.22 11.15 -0.72
CA ARG A 64 9.18 10.46 -1.47
C ARG A 64 7.92 11.31 -1.56
N ARG A 65 7.46 11.55 -2.80
CA ARG A 65 6.26 12.35 -3.10
C ARG A 65 6.27 13.73 -2.42
N GLY A 66 7.42 14.41 -2.45
CA GLY A 66 7.58 15.76 -1.90
C GLY A 66 7.70 15.86 -0.37
N LYS A 67 7.77 14.73 0.35
CA LYS A 67 8.00 14.69 1.81
C LYS A 67 9.20 13.79 2.14
N PRO A 68 9.88 13.97 3.29
CA PRO A 68 10.94 13.05 3.72
C PRO A 68 10.45 11.60 3.80
N CYS A 69 11.29 10.64 3.41
CA CYS A 69 10.94 9.21 3.47
C CYS A 69 10.53 8.79 4.88
N THR A 70 9.65 7.79 5.01
CA THR A 70 9.05 7.41 6.29
C THR A 70 10.11 7.10 7.36
N HIS A 71 11.19 6.43 6.98
CA HIS A 71 12.28 6.08 7.90
C HIS A 71 13.08 7.29 8.41
N ARG A 72 13.06 8.42 7.68
CA ARG A 72 13.66 9.70 8.12
C ARG A 72 12.80 10.43 9.15
N ILE A 73 11.49 10.17 9.17
CA ILE A 73 10.54 10.81 10.08
C ILE A 73 10.31 9.97 11.34
N PHE A 74 10.10 8.67 11.14
CA PHE A 74 9.66 7.75 12.20
C PHE A 74 10.73 6.74 12.62
N GLY A 75 11.86 6.65 11.93
CA GLY A 75 12.89 5.64 12.18
C GLY A 75 12.78 4.41 11.28
N ILE A 76 13.90 3.72 11.11
CA ILE A 76 14.03 2.57 10.21
C ILE A 76 13.18 1.40 10.68
N ASP A 77 13.24 1.09 11.97
CA ASP A 77 12.46 0.02 12.62
C ASP A 77 10.94 0.21 12.41
N ILE A 78 10.46 1.44 12.57
CA ILE A 78 9.04 1.77 12.35
C ILE A 78 8.68 1.65 10.87
N ALA A 79 9.51 2.18 9.97
CA ALA A 79 9.26 2.11 8.53
C ALA A 79 9.22 0.67 8.02
N VAL A 80 10.17 -0.19 8.44
CA VAL A 80 10.21 -1.60 8.07
C VAL A 80 9.00 -2.36 8.62
N ASN A 81 8.67 -2.18 9.90
CA ASN A 81 7.49 -2.82 10.50
C ASN A 81 6.18 -2.36 9.83
N THR A 82 6.09 -1.08 9.45
CA THR A 82 4.91 -0.55 8.76
C THR A 82 4.81 -1.09 7.34
N GLY A 83 5.91 -1.09 6.57
CA GLY A 83 5.95 -1.69 5.24
C GLY A 83 5.55 -3.17 5.25
N ASN A 84 6.07 -3.94 6.21
CA ASN A 84 5.69 -5.33 6.42
C ASN A 84 4.21 -5.49 6.78
N ALA A 85 3.68 -4.64 7.68
CA ALA A 85 2.25 -4.65 8.00
C ALA A 85 1.39 -4.39 6.75
N MET A 86 1.82 -3.48 5.86
CA MET A 86 1.14 -3.19 4.59
C MET A 86 1.17 -4.35 3.59
N TYR A 87 2.08 -5.32 3.73
CA TYR A 87 2.03 -6.55 2.93
C TYR A 87 0.88 -7.47 3.34
N PHE A 88 0.67 -7.64 4.64
CA PHE A 88 -0.26 -8.64 5.16
C PHE A 88 -1.64 -8.08 5.48
N LEU A 89 -1.75 -6.81 5.86
CA LEU A 89 -3.02 -6.17 6.22
C LEU A 89 -4.09 -6.26 5.10
N PRO A 90 -3.79 -5.95 3.82
CA PRO A 90 -4.82 -6.03 2.79
C PRO A 90 -5.24 -7.47 2.49
N LEU A 91 -4.44 -8.49 2.82
CA LEU A 91 -4.81 -9.90 2.64
C LEU A 91 -5.95 -10.33 3.58
N LEU A 92 -6.26 -9.55 4.63
CA LEU A 92 -7.41 -9.81 5.48
C LEU A 92 -8.73 -9.73 4.70
N THR A 93 -8.79 -9.00 3.58
CA THR A 93 -9.99 -8.97 2.73
C THR A 93 -10.27 -10.34 2.08
N LEU A 94 -9.23 -11.14 1.80
CA LEU A 94 -9.37 -12.53 1.33
C LEU A 94 -10.01 -13.43 2.40
N ILE A 95 -9.71 -13.20 3.68
CA ILE A 95 -10.26 -13.99 4.77
C ILE A 95 -11.71 -13.61 5.03
N LYS A 96 -12.05 -12.32 4.94
CA LYS A 96 -13.40 -11.80 5.18
C LYS A 96 -14.40 -12.14 4.08
N ASN A 97 -13.93 -12.24 2.84
CA ASN A 97 -14.74 -12.53 1.66
C ASN A 97 -14.62 -14.00 1.20
N LYS A 98 -14.15 -14.89 2.08
CA LYS A 98 -14.29 -16.34 1.92
C LYS A 98 -15.71 -16.78 2.21
#